data_AF-A0A539EFL6-F1
#
_entry.id   AF-A0A539EFL6-F1
#
_cell.length_a   1.000
_cell.length_b   1.000
_cell.length_c   1.000
_cell.angle_alpha   90.00
_cell.angle_beta   90.00
_cell.angle_gamma   90.00
#
_symmetry.space_group_name_H-M   'P 1'
#
loop_
_entity.id
_entity.type
_entity.pdbx_description
1 polymer ?
#
loop_
_entity_poly.entity_id
_entity_poly.type
_entity_poly.pdbx_seq_one_letter_code
_entity_poly.pdbx_strand_id
1 'polypeptide(L)' 'TAVGDQVVIRGSEVEHSIILEGSSISDVGGRIESSLVGRNVVIYRSLSKPKSYNLMLGDQSQVGLV' A
#
# COMPACT_ATOMS: atom_id res chain seq x y z
N THR A 1 -13.96 0.82 2.46
CA THR A 1 -12.59 0.30 2.69
C THR A 1 -12.63 -0.66 3.85
N ALA A 2 -11.96 -1.81 3.74
CA ALA A 2 -11.77 -2.75 4.84
C ALA A 2 -10.31 -2.72 5.29
N VAL A 3 -10.08 -2.71 6.60
CA VAL A 3 -8.75 -2.60 7.20
C VAL A 3 -8.62 -3.66 8.29
N GLY A 4 -7.64 -4.55 8.15
CA GLY A 4 -7.34 -5.62 9.10
C GLY A 4 -6.56 -5.13 10.33
N ASP A 5 -6.28 -6.07 11.24
CA ASP A 5 -5.60 -5.76 12.51
C ASP A 5 -4.15 -5.31 12.29
N GLN A 6 -3.64 -4.46 13.19
CA GLN A 6 -2.25 -3.95 13.13
C GLN A 6 -1.89 -3.24 11.82
N VAL A 7 -2.87 -2.72 11.09
CA VAL A 7 -2.62 -1.92 9.89
C VAL A 7 -2.29 -0.48 10.25
N VAL A 8 -1.27 0.09 9.61
CA VAL A 8 -0.88 1.50 9.76
C VAL A 8 -1.03 2.23 8.44
N ILE A 9 -1.87 3.27 8.38
CA ILE A 9 -2.00 4.14 7.20
C ILE A 9 -1.62 5.56 7.62
N ARG A 10 -0.59 6.14 6.99
CA ARG A 10 -0.08 7.48 7.30
C ARG A 10 0.19 8.27 6.02
N GLY A 11 -0.24 9.53 5.99
CA GLY A 11 0.08 10.43 4.86
C GLY A 11 -0.37 9.89 3.50
N SER A 12 -1.43 9.08 3.48
CA SER A 12 -1.86 8.28 2.34
C SER A 12 -3.38 8.21 2.28
N GLU A 13 -3.93 8.28 1.08
CA GLU A 13 -5.37 8.15 0.85
C GLU A 13 -5.69 6.74 0.36
N VAL A 14 -6.70 6.10 0.95
CA VAL A 14 -7.14 4.76 0.58
C VAL A 14 -8.65 4.72 0.39
N GLU A 15 -9.09 4.30 -0.78
CA GLU A 15 -10.48 4.25 -1.18
C GLU A 15 -10.82 2.88 -1.80
N HIS A 16 -12.05 2.40 -1.61
CA HIS A 16 -12.54 1.14 -2.19
C HIS A 16 -11.60 -0.09 -2.11
N SER A 17 -10.75 -0.15 -1.07
CA SER A 17 -9.69 -1.15 -0.95
C SER A 17 -9.85 -2.05 0.27
N ILE A 18 -9.22 -3.22 0.24
CA ILE A 18 -9.13 -4.19 1.34
C ILE A 18 -7.66 -4.30 1.75
N ILE A 19 -7.33 -4.00 3.01
CA ILE A 19 -5.97 -4.11 3.54
C ILE A 19 -5.96 -5.17 4.63
N LEU A 20 -5.17 -6.23 4.46
CA LEU A 20 -5.04 -7.32 5.43
C LEU A 20 -4.05 -6.98 6.55
N GLU A 21 -4.06 -7.79 7.59
CA GLU A 21 -3.37 -7.54 8.86
C GLU A 21 -1.85 -7.32 8.75
N GLY A 22 -1.30 -6.51 9.65
CA GLY A 22 0.13 -6.24 9.77
C GLY A 22 0.72 -5.37 8.66
N SER A 23 -0.11 -4.85 7.75
CA SER A 23 0.34 -4.04 6.61
C SER A 23 0.52 -2.57 6.97
N SER A 24 1.47 -1.89 6.34
CA SER A 24 1.71 -0.47 6.52
C SER A 24 1.75 0.28 5.20
N ILE A 25 1.11 1.45 5.16
CA ILE A 25 1.02 2.34 4.00
C ILE A 25 1.44 3.73 4.46
N SER A 26 2.52 4.26 3.88
CA SER A 26 3.10 5.53 4.30
C SER A 26 3.51 6.43 3.14
N ASP A 27 3.06 7.67 3.19
CA ASP A 27 3.54 8.76 2.34
C ASP A 27 3.51 8.49 0.83
N VAL A 28 2.58 7.63 0.34
CA VAL A 28 2.53 7.22 -1.08
C VAL A 28 2.35 8.39 -2.05
N GLY A 29 1.89 9.54 -1.56
CA GLY A 29 1.81 10.78 -2.34
C GLY A 29 0.78 10.75 -3.47
N GLY A 30 -0.11 9.76 -3.44
CA GLY A 30 -1.23 9.54 -4.33
C GLY A 30 -2.32 8.74 -3.63
N ARG A 31 -3.38 8.41 -4.38
CA ARG A 31 -4.53 7.65 -3.88
C ARG A 31 -4.40 6.17 -4.22
N ILE A 32 -4.62 5.31 -3.24
CA ILE A 32 -4.77 3.86 -3.43
C ILE A 32 -6.27 3.58 -3.59
N GLU A 33 -6.68 3.07 -4.74
CA GLU A 33 -8.07 2.78 -5.04
C GLU A 33 -8.23 1.34 -5.56
N SER A 34 -9.39 0.72 -5.30
CA SER A 34 -9.78 -0.57 -5.88
C SER A 34 -8.72 -1.66 -5.75
N SER A 35 -8.03 -1.70 -4.60
CA SER A 35 -6.85 -2.54 -4.37
C SER A 35 -7.07 -3.56 -3.25
N LEU A 36 -6.42 -4.72 -3.36
CA LEU A 36 -6.29 -5.70 -2.26
C LEU A 36 -4.83 -5.76 -1.82
N VAL A 37 -4.58 -5.38 -0.57
CA VAL A 37 -3.25 -5.39 0.05
C VAL A 37 -3.15 -6.61 0.96
N GLY A 38 -2.20 -7.49 0.66
CA GLY A 38 -1.93 -8.72 1.42
C GLY A 38 -1.51 -8.49 2.88
N ARG A 39 -1.20 -9.57 3.62
CA ARG A 39 -0.72 -9.49 5.01
C ARG A 39 0.74 -9.03 5.06
N ASN A 40 1.11 -8.25 6.09
CA ASN A 40 2.48 -7.79 6.33
C ASN A 40 3.14 -7.05 5.14
N VAL A 41 2.34 -6.37 4.31
CA VAL A 41 2.81 -5.61 3.16
C VAL A 41 3.21 -4.21 3.60
N VAL A 42 4.34 -3.70 3.11
CA VAL A 42 4.80 -2.34 3.36
C VAL A 42 4.78 -1.56 2.04
N ILE A 43 3.91 -0.55 1.97
CA ILE A 43 3.82 0.41 0.87
C ILE A 43 4.37 1.74 1.38
N TYR A 44 5.44 2.23 0.77
CA TYR A 44 6.01 3.52 1.15
C TYR A 44 6.60 4.26 -0.03
N ARG A 45 6.64 5.59 0.05
CA ARG A 45 7.35 6.41 -0.92
C ARG A 45 8.78 6.65 -0.45
N SER A 46 9.74 6.22 -1.26
CA SER A 46 11.14 6.59 -1.06
C SER A 46 11.39 8.03 -1.52
N LEU A 47 12.11 8.80 -0.69
CA LEU A 47 12.58 10.15 -1.01
C LEU A 47 13.93 10.14 -1.76
N SER A 48 14.55 8.96 -1.91
CA SER A 48 15.81 8.76 -2.61
C SER A 48 15.67 9.04 -4.11
N LYS A 49 16.63 9.76 -4.70
CA LYS A 49 16.75 9.85 -6.16
C LYS A 49 17.58 8.68 -6.70
N PRO A 50 17.26 8.12 -7.88
CA PRO A 50 16.09 8.43 -8.72
C PRO A 50 14.78 7.92 -8.11
N LYS A 51 13.65 8.56 -8.47
CA LYS A 51 12.31 8.10 -8.08
C LYS A 51 12.07 6.74 -8.73
N SER A 52 12.21 5.67 -7.96
CA SER A 52 11.90 4.30 -8.40
C SER A 52 10.85 3.69 -7.50
N TYR A 53 9.99 2.86 -8.09
CA TYR A 53 9.09 2.00 -7.35
C TYR A 53 9.85 0.73 -6.96
N ASN A 54 10.06 0.52 -5.67
CA ASN A 54 10.57 -0.75 -5.14
C ASN A 54 9.40 -1.51 -4.53
N LEU A 55 8.89 -2.52 -5.23
CA LEU A 55 7.68 -3.26 -4.87
C LEU A 55 8.05 -4.69 -4.50
N MET A 56 7.73 -5.12 -3.28
CA MET A 56 7.82 -6.51 -2.86
C MET A 56 6.40 -7.01 -2.54
N LEU A 57 5.88 -7.89 -3.39
CA LEU A 57 4.47 -8.28 -3.44
C LEU A 57 4.34 -9.75 -3.03
N GLY A 58 3.46 -10.04 -2.07
CA GLY A 58 3.16 -11.41 -1.61
C GLY A 58 2.15 -12.15 -2.49
N ASP A 59 1.65 -13.29 -2.01
CA ASP A 59 0.71 -14.14 -2.77
C ASP A 59 -0.58 -13.39 -3.15
N GLN A 60 -1.01 -13.60 -4.40
CA GLN A 60 -2.21 -12.99 -5.02
C GLN A 60 -2.23 -11.46 -5.05
N SER A 61 -1.06 -10.82 -5.16
CA SER A 61 -0.97 -9.37 -5.31
C SER A 61 -1.19 -8.90 -6.75
N GLN A 62 -1.94 -7.81 -6.93
CA GLN A 62 -2.09 -7.11 -8.20
C GLN A 62 -1.73 -5.64 -8.01
N VAL A 63 -0.89 -5.08 -8.89
CA VAL A 63 -0.49 -3.67 -8.87
C VAL A 63 -0.92 -3.00 -10.16
N GLY A 64 -1.70 -1.92 -10.04
CA GLY A 64 -2.00 -0.99 -11.13
C GLY A 64 -1.21 0.29 -10.94
N LEU A 65 -0.51 0.73 -11.99
CA LEU A 65 0.07 2.08 -12.09
C LEU A 65 -0.69 2.81 -13.19
N VAL A 66 -1.30 3.94 -12.86
CA VAL A 66 -2.03 4.81 -13.79
C VAL A 66 -1.54 6.25 -13.62
#